data_AF-A0A925BTW3-F1
#
_entry.id   AF-A0A925BTW3-F1
#
_cell.length_a   1.000
_cell.length_b   1.000
_cell.length_c   1.000
_cell.angle_alpha   90.00
_cell.angle_beta   90.00
_cell.angle_gamma   90.00
#
_symmetry.space_group_name_H-M   'P 1'
#
loop_
_entity.id
_entity.type
_entity.pdbx_description
1 polymer ?
#
loop_
_entity_poly.entity_id
_entity_poly.type
_entity_poly.pdbx_seq_one_letter_code
_entity_poly.pdbx_strand_id
1 'polypeptide(L)'
;MNTHKWREFSFSPILQRVFRYPSTVFHRVASVFSRSLFRRLFAFALVTFLLVTVIHSTIAHSVTTRSQVVLISLDGATPRIIDEYLANGVLNRRTGLGLLQSRGVSAQRNITCNPSLTAACHTTLNSGSTTARHDVVSNTFHLVASLFRQNVSGFAAPIGGYSIDTNGVTESANPTAEPIWIKLRQNGKKVVAATFPGADGADIRLSNAVGSPIVQSAKVRTVDYTVPFGGFAGLSAKGFSLSAGDFTAAPTQTTEQLTAAGRISYSPVLQKTSALEQFTVGGVSYDLQVAAIDTSNDRQINYDTLVFFDAKSGMRSGGSLPSTGSAFVKAKRKQSSLFYLEGSSNKAGTAFYVSNLAPDLSTVRFVRYSAN
;
A
#
# COMPACT_ATOMS: atom_id res chain seq x y z
N MET A 1 52.90 -28.60 -5.91
CA MET A 1 53.37 -28.56 -7.32
C MET A 1 52.25 -29.08 -8.21
N ASN A 2 51.62 -28.18 -8.98
CA ASN A 2 51.04 -28.36 -10.32
C ASN A 2 49.95 -27.30 -10.54
N THR A 3 50.40 -26.21 -11.16
CA THR A 3 49.60 -25.09 -11.64
C THR A 3 48.81 -25.49 -12.89
N HIS A 4 47.51 -25.20 -12.89
CA HIS A 4 46.63 -25.39 -14.02
C HIS A 4 47.00 -24.46 -15.20
N LYS A 5 47.09 -25.07 -16.39
CA LYS A 5 47.20 -24.42 -17.70
C LYS A 5 46.00 -23.51 -17.98
N TRP A 6 46.24 -22.23 -18.24
CA TRP A 6 45.28 -21.33 -18.87
C TRP A 6 45.41 -21.42 -20.40
N ARG A 7 44.27 -21.49 -21.08
CA ARG A 7 44.15 -21.49 -22.54
C ARG A 7 44.52 -20.11 -23.10
N GLU A 8 45.33 -20.10 -24.16
CA GLU A 8 45.64 -18.92 -24.96
C GLU A 8 44.39 -18.42 -25.71
N PHE A 9 44.09 -17.13 -25.56
CA PHE A 9 43.15 -16.43 -26.45
C PHE A 9 43.90 -15.99 -27.71
N SER A 10 43.57 -16.60 -28.84
CA SER A 10 44.03 -16.17 -30.16
C SER A 10 43.26 -14.92 -30.59
N PHE A 11 43.95 -13.79 -30.79
CA PHE A 11 43.36 -12.59 -31.39
C PHE A 11 43.13 -12.78 -32.90
N SER A 12 42.06 -12.16 -33.41
CA SER A 12 41.68 -12.16 -34.83
C SER A 12 42.78 -11.53 -35.72
N PRO A 13 43.02 -12.06 -36.94
CA PRO A 13 44.01 -11.53 -37.90
C PRO A 13 43.74 -10.08 -38.35
N ILE A 14 42.55 -9.54 -38.07
CA ILE A 14 42.19 -8.15 -38.37
C ILE A 14 42.88 -7.16 -37.40
N LEU A 15 43.13 -7.57 -36.15
CA LEU A 15 43.85 -6.74 -35.17
C LEU A 15 45.37 -6.74 -35.39
N GLN A 16 45.93 -7.75 -36.07
CA GLN A 16 47.36 -7.77 -36.42
C GLN A 16 47.72 -6.87 -37.61
N ARG A 17 46.74 -6.47 -38.44
CA ARG A 17 46.96 -5.55 -39.58
C ARG A 17 47.00 -4.08 -39.20
N VAL A 18 46.42 -3.68 -38.06
CA VAL A 18 46.40 -2.26 -37.64
C VAL A 18 47.73 -1.84 -36.99
N PHE A 19 48.56 -2.79 -36.55
CA PHE A 19 49.82 -2.51 -35.84
C PHE A 19 51.10 -2.61 -36.70
N ARG A 20 51.01 -2.84 -38.01
CA ARG A 20 52.16 -2.77 -38.92
C ARG A 20 52.08 -1.55 -39.82
N TYR A 21 52.77 -0.48 -39.38
CA TYR A 21 53.06 0.79 -40.06
C TYR A 21 51.92 1.84 -40.13
N PRO A 22 52.20 3.14 -39.84
CA PRO A 22 53.51 3.79 -39.97
C PRO A 22 54.08 4.34 -38.65
N SER A 23 55.18 3.74 -38.18
CA SER A 23 56.08 4.30 -37.15
C SER A 23 56.85 5.54 -37.64
N THR A 24 56.64 5.98 -38.88
CA THR A 24 57.30 7.17 -39.46
C THR A 24 56.49 8.46 -39.34
N VAL A 25 55.16 8.40 -39.14
CA VAL A 25 54.33 9.60 -38.93
C VAL A 25 54.37 10.06 -37.47
N PHE A 26 54.38 9.12 -36.52
CA PHE A 26 54.49 9.46 -35.09
C PHE A 26 55.84 10.12 -34.73
N HIS A 27 56.92 9.77 -35.43
CA HIS A 27 58.23 10.40 -35.19
C HIS A 27 58.32 11.86 -35.66
N ARG A 28 57.55 12.28 -36.67
CA ARG A 28 57.51 13.69 -37.11
C ARG A 28 56.55 14.56 -36.30
N VAL A 29 55.52 14.01 -35.69
CA VAL A 29 54.64 14.79 -34.79
C VAL A 29 55.28 14.95 -33.41
N ALA A 30 56.03 13.95 -32.93
CA ALA A 30 56.74 14.01 -31.65
C ALA A 30 57.94 14.99 -31.63
N SER A 31 58.45 15.42 -32.79
CA SER A 31 59.55 16.40 -32.87
C SER A 31 59.10 17.86 -32.90
N VAL A 32 57.79 18.13 -33.01
CA VAL A 32 57.22 19.50 -33.06
C VAL A 32 56.81 19.99 -31.67
N PHE A 33 56.49 19.07 -30.76
CA PHE A 33 56.09 19.42 -29.40
C PHE A 33 57.28 19.33 -28.47
N SER A 34 57.62 20.43 -27.80
CA SER A 34 58.64 20.40 -26.76
C SER A 34 58.28 19.33 -25.72
N ARG A 35 59.28 18.66 -25.14
CA ARG A 35 59.08 17.65 -24.09
C ARG A 35 58.20 18.17 -22.95
N SER A 36 58.20 19.48 -22.71
CA SER A 36 57.32 20.14 -21.72
C SER A 36 55.86 20.20 -22.16
N LEU A 37 55.57 20.47 -23.44
CA LEU A 37 54.21 20.51 -23.98
C LEU A 37 53.57 19.12 -24.04
N PHE A 38 54.33 18.10 -24.42
CA PHE A 38 53.87 16.70 -24.38
C PHE A 38 53.54 16.24 -22.96
N ARG A 39 54.41 16.55 -21.98
CA ARG A 39 54.15 16.25 -20.56
C ARG A 39 52.88 16.95 -20.03
N ARG A 40 52.64 18.20 -20.43
CA ARG A 40 51.43 18.96 -20.03
C ARG A 40 50.16 18.36 -20.62
N LEU A 41 50.18 17.99 -21.91
CA LEU A 41 49.02 17.36 -22.58
C LEU A 41 48.72 15.97 -22.00
N PHE A 42 49.75 15.17 -21.73
CA PHE A 42 49.58 13.87 -21.09
C PHE A 42 49.02 14.00 -19.66
N ALA A 43 49.54 14.95 -18.87
CA ALA A 43 49.02 15.22 -17.53
C ALA A 43 47.55 15.68 -17.58
N PHE A 44 47.19 16.55 -18.53
CA PHE A 44 45.81 17.02 -18.69
C PHE A 44 44.87 15.88 -19.08
N ALA A 45 45.27 15.03 -20.03
CA ALA A 45 44.48 13.86 -20.44
C ALA A 45 44.30 12.87 -19.29
N LEU A 46 45.37 12.61 -18.51
CA LEU A 46 45.32 11.73 -17.34
C LEU A 46 44.42 12.28 -16.23
N VAL A 47 44.52 13.58 -15.92
CA VAL A 47 43.66 14.23 -14.92
C VAL A 47 42.20 14.21 -15.37
N THR A 48 41.93 14.48 -16.64
CA THR A 48 40.56 14.44 -17.19
C THR A 48 40.02 13.02 -17.14
N PHE A 49 40.81 12.02 -17.53
CA PHE A 49 40.42 10.62 -17.44
C PHE A 49 40.13 10.21 -16.00
N LEU A 50 41.02 10.53 -15.05
CA LEU A 50 40.81 10.23 -13.63
C LEU A 50 39.58 10.95 -13.08
N LEU A 51 39.38 12.23 -13.42
CA LEU A 51 38.22 13.00 -12.97
C LEU A 51 36.90 12.41 -13.50
N VAL A 52 36.86 12.08 -14.80
CA VAL A 52 35.70 11.43 -15.43
C VAL A 52 35.44 10.07 -14.78
N THR A 53 36.48 9.27 -14.54
CA THR A 53 36.35 7.94 -13.92
C THR A 53 35.86 8.04 -12.48
N VAL A 54 36.36 9.00 -11.71
CA VAL A 54 35.91 9.27 -10.34
C VAL A 54 34.45 9.72 -10.34
N ILE A 55 34.06 10.67 -11.20
CA ILE A 55 32.67 11.13 -11.34
C ILE A 55 31.74 9.97 -11.75
N HIS A 56 32.13 9.13 -12.70
CA HIS A 56 31.31 7.98 -13.10
C HIS A 56 31.24 6.91 -12.00
N SER A 57 32.32 6.71 -11.24
CA SER A 57 32.35 5.75 -10.13
C SER A 57 31.51 6.19 -8.93
N THR A 58 31.44 7.50 -8.64
CA THR A 58 30.61 8.06 -7.57
C THR A 58 29.13 8.07 -7.96
N ILE A 59 28.80 8.37 -9.22
CA ILE A 59 27.43 8.21 -9.75
C ILE A 59 27.01 6.74 -9.73
N ALA A 60 27.88 5.80 -10.12
CA ALA A 60 27.60 4.37 -10.11
C ALA A 60 27.42 3.80 -8.69
N HIS A 61 28.21 4.25 -7.70
CA HIS A 61 28.05 3.85 -6.29
C HIS A 61 26.78 4.43 -5.64
N SER A 62 26.27 5.56 -6.13
CA SER A 62 25.02 6.17 -5.64
C SER A 62 23.75 5.42 -6.07
N VAL A 63 23.84 4.44 -6.99
CA VAL A 63 22.70 3.65 -7.45
C VAL A 63 22.75 2.22 -6.92
N THR A 64 23.18 2.01 -5.68
CA THR A 64 22.62 0.90 -4.88
C THR A 64 21.29 1.34 -4.29
N THR A 65 20.35 1.72 -5.16
CA THR A 65 18.97 1.96 -4.74
C THR A 65 18.39 0.62 -4.33
N ARG A 66 17.98 0.49 -3.08
CA ARG A 66 17.14 -0.61 -2.62
C ARG A 66 15.85 -0.57 -3.46
N SER A 67 15.80 -1.35 -4.54
CA SER A 67 14.65 -1.36 -5.44
C SER A 67 13.43 -1.86 -4.67
N GLN A 68 12.48 -0.96 -4.43
CA GLN A 68 11.15 -1.31 -3.95
C GLN A 68 10.29 -1.70 -5.15
N VAL A 69 9.53 -2.78 -5.02
CA VAL A 69 8.54 -3.17 -6.02
C VAL A 69 7.17 -2.82 -5.46
N VAL A 70 6.42 -2.02 -6.21
CA VAL A 70 5.05 -1.63 -5.86
C VAL A 70 4.12 -2.12 -6.95
N LEU A 71 3.20 -3.02 -6.60
CA LEU A 71 2.13 -3.47 -7.49
C LEU A 71 0.85 -2.71 -7.13
N ILE A 72 0.33 -1.94 -8.08
CA ILE A 72 -0.95 -1.23 -7.95
C ILE A 72 -1.92 -1.87 -8.94
N SER A 73 -3.02 -2.39 -8.42
CA SER A 73 -4.14 -2.88 -9.24
C SER A 73 -5.27 -1.87 -9.21
N LEU A 74 -5.77 -1.51 -10.39
CA LEU A 74 -6.98 -0.71 -10.56
C LEU A 74 -8.05 -1.64 -11.11
N ASP A 75 -8.97 -2.08 -10.26
CA ASP A 75 -9.99 -3.05 -10.66
C ASP A 75 -10.88 -2.50 -11.77
N GLY A 76 -11.17 -3.31 -12.79
CA GLY A 76 -11.94 -2.92 -13.97
C GLY A 76 -11.26 -1.91 -14.92
N ALA A 77 -10.01 -1.49 -14.67
CA ALA A 77 -9.30 -0.54 -15.51
C ALA A 77 -8.79 -1.18 -16.81
N THR A 78 -9.69 -1.34 -17.78
CA THR A 78 -9.33 -1.86 -19.11
C THR A 78 -8.46 -0.87 -19.88
N PRO A 79 -7.56 -1.34 -20.77
CA PRO A 79 -6.75 -0.46 -21.62
C PRO A 79 -7.60 0.58 -22.37
N ARG A 80 -8.77 0.16 -22.89
CA ARG A 80 -9.72 1.04 -23.58
C ARG A 80 -10.12 2.25 -22.74
N ILE A 81 -10.45 2.05 -21.46
CA ILE A 81 -10.89 3.14 -20.57
C ILE A 81 -9.73 4.11 -20.31
N ILE A 82 -8.52 3.57 -20.09
CA ILE A 82 -7.33 4.40 -19.85
C ILE A 82 -6.99 5.24 -21.07
N ASP A 83 -6.98 4.63 -22.26
CA ASP A 83 -6.68 5.32 -23.51
C ASP A 83 -7.72 6.41 -23.83
N GLU A 84 -9.02 6.12 -23.63
CA GLU A 84 -10.11 7.08 -23.80
C GLU A 84 -9.96 8.28 -22.85
N TYR A 85 -9.64 8.03 -21.59
CA TYR A 85 -9.45 9.10 -20.60
C TYR A 85 -8.22 9.97 -20.89
N LEU A 86 -7.15 9.38 -21.45
CA LEU A 86 -5.98 10.15 -21.89
C LEU A 86 -6.23 10.93 -23.17
N ALA A 87 -7.01 10.39 -24.10
CA ALA A 87 -7.38 11.06 -25.35
C ALA A 87 -8.25 12.28 -25.08
N ASN A 88 -9.21 12.16 -24.16
CA ASN A 88 -10.16 13.22 -23.81
C ASN A 88 -9.62 14.20 -22.74
N GLY A 89 -8.37 14.03 -22.30
CA GLY A 89 -7.73 14.91 -21.31
C GLY A 89 -8.22 14.76 -19.87
N VAL A 90 -9.06 13.75 -19.57
CA VAL A 90 -9.49 13.39 -18.21
C VAL A 90 -8.29 12.95 -17.37
N LEU A 91 -7.41 12.14 -17.95
CA LEU A 91 -6.11 11.81 -17.37
C LEU A 91 -5.02 12.69 -17.99
N ASN A 92 -4.17 13.26 -17.13
CA ASN A 92 -3.07 14.12 -17.57
C ASN A 92 -1.84 13.28 -17.95
N ARG A 93 -1.29 13.49 -19.15
CA ARG A 93 -0.09 12.76 -19.64
C ARG A 93 1.19 13.03 -18.85
N ARG A 94 1.22 14.06 -18.00
CA ARG A 94 2.37 14.48 -17.20
C ARG A 94 2.28 14.05 -15.74
N THR A 95 1.17 13.43 -15.31
CA THR A 95 0.99 12.95 -13.93
C THR A 95 0.33 11.56 -13.88
N GLY A 96 0.39 10.88 -12.73
CA GLY A 96 -0.31 9.60 -12.50
C GLY A 96 -0.09 8.55 -13.59
N LEU A 97 -1.17 7.89 -14.03
CA LEU A 97 -1.14 6.86 -15.08
C LEU A 97 -0.60 7.37 -16.42
N GLY A 98 -0.90 8.63 -16.78
CA GLY A 98 -0.41 9.22 -18.03
C GLY A 98 1.10 9.44 -18.03
N LEU A 99 1.69 9.81 -16.88
CA LEU A 99 3.14 9.89 -16.73
C LEU A 99 3.78 8.50 -16.82
N LEU A 100 3.19 7.50 -16.16
CA LEU A 100 3.68 6.12 -16.19
C LEU A 100 3.69 5.56 -17.62
N GLN A 101 2.65 5.83 -18.41
CA GLN A 101 2.59 5.41 -19.82
C GLN A 101 3.57 6.17 -20.72
N SER A 102 3.83 7.46 -20.46
CA SER A 102 4.70 8.28 -21.32
C SER A 102 6.20 8.13 -21.03
N ARG A 103 6.57 7.70 -19.83
CA ARG A 103 7.98 7.55 -19.40
C ARG A 103 8.39 6.11 -19.11
N GLY A 104 7.43 5.24 -18.83
CA GLY A 104 7.65 3.84 -18.50
C GLY A 104 7.42 2.90 -19.67
N VAL A 105 7.29 1.62 -19.33
CA VAL A 105 6.88 0.57 -20.26
C VAL A 105 5.41 0.30 -20.05
N SER A 106 4.63 0.37 -21.13
CA SER A 106 3.21 0.03 -21.14
C SER A 106 2.95 -1.06 -22.17
N ALA A 107 2.09 -2.02 -21.84
CA ALA A 107 1.60 -3.01 -22.78
C ALA A 107 0.28 -2.51 -23.40
N GLN A 108 0.08 -2.75 -24.69
CA GLN A 108 -1.17 -2.42 -25.38
C GLN A 108 -2.38 -3.17 -24.78
N ARG A 109 -2.14 -4.37 -24.25
CA ARG A 109 -3.15 -5.21 -23.63
C ARG A 109 -2.53 -6.08 -22.54
N ASN A 110 -3.23 -6.18 -21.42
CA ASN A 110 -3.02 -7.26 -20.45
C ASN A 110 -4.05 -8.37 -20.74
N ILE A 111 -3.58 -9.59 -21.01
CA ILE A 111 -4.47 -10.74 -21.18
C ILE A 111 -4.88 -11.19 -19.79
N THR A 112 -6.16 -10.95 -19.47
CA THR A 112 -6.71 -11.26 -18.15
C THR A 112 -6.89 -12.77 -17.93
N CYS A 113 -7.12 -13.16 -16.68
CA CYS A 113 -7.42 -14.54 -16.31
C CYS A 113 -8.84 -14.94 -16.79
N ASN A 114 -9.15 -16.25 -16.76
CA ASN A 114 -10.48 -16.78 -17.03
C ASN A 114 -11.02 -17.54 -15.80
N PRO A 115 -12.19 -17.20 -15.25
CA PRO A 115 -13.04 -16.06 -15.61
C PRO A 115 -12.44 -14.72 -15.17
N SER A 116 -12.75 -13.65 -15.91
CA SER A 116 -12.22 -12.30 -15.66
C SER A 116 -12.91 -11.62 -14.46
N LEU A 117 -12.73 -12.20 -13.27
CA LEU A 117 -13.34 -11.77 -12.01
C LEU A 117 -12.26 -11.31 -11.02
N THR A 118 -12.59 -10.34 -10.17
CA THR A 118 -11.65 -9.70 -9.24
C THR A 118 -10.85 -10.70 -8.40
N ALA A 119 -11.50 -11.53 -7.59
CA ALA A 119 -10.81 -12.45 -6.68
C ALA A 119 -9.97 -13.48 -7.43
N ALA A 120 -10.53 -14.03 -8.52
CA ALA A 120 -9.86 -15.00 -9.37
C ALA A 120 -8.58 -14.41 -9.99
N CYS A 121 -8.68 -13.27 -10.68
CA CYS A 121 -7.55 -12.68 -11.39
C CYS A 121 -6.51 -12.05 -10.46
N HIS A 122 -6.91 -11.47 -9.33
CA HIS A 122 -5.93 -11.01 -8.35
C HIS A 122 -5.16 -12.16 -7.71
N THR A 123 -5.81 -13.31 -7.51
CA THR A 123 -5.11 -14.53 -7.05
C THR A 123 -4.16 -15.05 -8.14
N THR A 124 -4.52 -14.97 -9.42
CA THR A 124 -3.58 -15.23 -10.53
C THR A 124 -2.36 -14.30 -10.45
N LEU A 125 -2.55 -12.99 -10.19
CA LEU A 125 -1.45 -12.02 -10.04
C LEU A 125 -0.52 -12.33 -8.86
N ASN A 126 -1.06 -12.73 -7.71
CA ASN A 126 -0.22 -13.00 -6.54
C ASN A 126 0.41 -14.41 -6.55
N SER A 127 -0.13 -15.37 -7.27
CA SER A 127 0.39 -16.75 -7.29
C SER A 127 1.17 -17.07 -8.56
N GLY A 128 1.02 -16.28 -9.62
CA GLY A 128 1.56 -16.58 -10.95
C GLY A 128 0.94 -17.83 -11.59
N SER A 129 -0.26 -18.23 -11.14
CA SER A 129 -0.90 -19.50 -11.51
C SER A 129 -2.28 -19.27 -12.16
N THR A 130 -2.86 -20.32 -12.77
CA THR A 130 -4.20 -20.25 -13.36
C THR A 130 -5.30 -20.43 -12.30
N THR A 131 -6.51 -19.98 -12.61
CA THR A 131 -7.69 -20.13 -11.74
C THR A 131 -7.96 -21.57 -11.31
N ALA A 132 -7.76 -22.52 -12.24
CA ALA A 132 -7.87 -23.94 -11.97
C ALA A 132 -6.75 -24.50 -11.08
N ARG A 133 -5.55 -23.88 -11.06
CA ARG A 133 -4.44 -24.32 -10.21
C ARG A 133 -4.43 -23.65 -8.84
N HIS A 134 -4.93 -22.43 -8.71
CA HIS A 134 -4.97 -21.76 -7.41
C HIS A 134 -6.33 -21.91 -6.70
N ASP A 135 -7.28 -22.63 -7.29
CA ASP A 135 -8.60 -22.99 -6.74
C ASP A 135 -9.52 -21.82 -6.35
N VAL A 136 -9.22 -20.61 -6.83
CA VAL A 136 -10.09 -19.43 -6.70
C VAL A 136 -10.69 -19.13 -8.06
N VAL A 137 -11.82 -19.77 -8.33
CA VAL A 137 -12.43 -19.80 -9.67
C VAL A 137 -13.47 -18.70 -9.91
N SER A 138 -13.91 -18.00 -8.86
CA SER A 138 -14.93 -16.94 -8.93
C SER A 138 -14.83 -16.01 -7.73
N ASN A 139 -15.52 -14.87 -7.78
CA ASN A 139 -15.74 -14.02 -6.61
C ASN A 139 -16.61 -14.70 -5.54
N THR A 140 -17.49 -15.61 -5.96
CA THR A 140 -18.35 -16.42 -5.10
C THR A 140 -18.53 -17.80 -5.71
N PHE A 141 -18.33 -18.86 -4.93
CA PHE A 141 -18.47 -20.25 -5.38
C PHE A 141 -18.66 -21.22 -4.19
N HIS A 142 -18.89 -22.49 -4.47
CA HIS A 142 -18.93 -23.56 -3.46
C HIS A 142 -17.58 -24.26 -3.37
N LEU A 143 -17.10 -24.49 -2.14
CA LEU A 143 -16.05 -25.49 -1.91
C LEU A 143 -16.66 -26.88 -2.06
N VAL A 144 -15.91 -27.87 -2.54
CA VAL A 144 -16.36 -29.27 -2.61
C VAL A 144 -16.83 -29.78 -1.25
N ALA A 145 -16.20 -29.33 -0.17
CA ALA A 145 -16.55 -29.71 1.19
C ALA A 145 -17.65 -28.86 1.82
N SER A 146 -18.07 -27.75 1.19
CA SER A 146 -19.08 -26.87 1.74
C SER A 146 -20.49 -27.48 1.61
N LEU A 147 -21.38 -27.15 2.55
CA LEU A 147 -22.79 -27.50 2.42
C LEU A 147 -23.37 -26.87 1.15
N PHE A 148 -24.26 -27.57 0.44
CA PHE A 148 -24.91 -27.06 -0.78
C PHE A 148 -25.60 -25.70 -0.63
N ARG A 149 -26.01 -25.32 0.59
CA ARG A 149 -26.67 -24.03 0.87
C ARG A 149 -25.69 -22.91 1.23
N GLN A 150 -24.38 -23.18 1.23
CA GLN A 150 -23.36 -22.26 1.69
C GLN A 150 -22.34 -21.99 0.58
N ASN A 151 -22.25 -20.72 0.19
CA ASN A 151 -21.19 -20.22 -0.68
C ASN A 151 -20.01 -19.70 0.13
N VAL A 152 -18.85 -19.62 -0.50
CA VAL A 152 -17.67 -18.92 -0.02
C VAL A 152 -17.34 -17.73 -0.92
N SER A 153 -16.73 -16.71 -0.32
CA SER A 153 -16.13 -15.59 -1.05
C SER A 153 -14.76 -15.98 -1.57
N GLY A 154 -14.48 -15.74 -2.86
CA GLY A 154 -13.17 -15.98 -3.45
C GLY A 154 -12.05 -15.12 -2.87
N PHE A 155 -12.39 -13.98 -2.26
CA PHE A 155 -11.43 -13.14 -1.54
C PHE A 155 -10.90 -13.83 -0.26
N ALA A 156 -11.72 -14.71 0.30
CA ALA A 156 -11.48 -15.47 1.52
C ALA A 156 -11.51 -16.99 1.27
N ALA A 157 -11.17 -17.42 0.05
CA ALA A 157 -11.04 -18.83 -0.30
C ALA A 157 -9.60 -19.34 -0.07
N PRO A 158 -9.41 -20.65 0.16
CA PRO A 158 -8.07 -21.24 0.23
C PRO A 158 -7.38 -21.13 -1.14
N ILE A 159 -6.15 -20.61 -1.13
CA ILE A 159 -5.30 -20.52 -2.33
C ILE A 159 -4.48 -21.80 -2.45
N GLY A 160 -4.58 -22.48 -3.60
CA GLY A 160 -3.86 -23.73 -3.86
C GLY A 160 -4.53 -24.98 -3.28
N GLY A 161 -5.82 -24.89 -2.96
CA GLY A 161 -6.64 -26.02 -2.55
C GLY A 161 -6.57 -26.38 -1.07
N TYR A 162 -7.21 -27.49 -0.73
CA TYR A 162 -7.31 -28.06 0.61
C TYR A 162 -7.51 -29.58 0.49
N SER A 163 -7.33 -30.31 1.58
CA SER A 163 -7.43 -31.78 1.61
C SER A 163 -8.76 -32.25 2.18
N ILE A 164 -9.28 -33.35 1.62
CA ILE A 164 -10.44 -34.09 2.13
C ILE A 164 -10.01 -35.55 2.24
N ASP A 165 -9.98 -36.09 3.46
CA ASP A 165 -9.63 -37.49 3.73
C ASP A 165 -10.54 -38.10 4.79
N THR A 166 -10.23 -39.32 5.24
CA THR A 166 -11.00 -40.05 6.26
C THR A 166 -11.04 -39.35 7.62
N ASN A 167 -10.10 -38.44 7.90
CA ASN A 167 -10.02 -37.65 9.13
C ASN A 167 -10.72 -36.28 8.98
N GLY A 168 -11.26 -35.98 7.80
CA GLY A 168 -12.05 -34.78 7.53
C GLY A 168 -11.39 -33.82 6.54
N VAL A 169 -11.71 -32.53 6.69
CA VAL A 169 -11.23 -31.46 5.81
C VAL A 169 -10.10 -30.72 6.49
N THR A 170 -8.97 -30.56 5.82
CA THR A 170 -7.75 -29.95 6.39
C THR A 170 -7.05 -29.04 5.38
N GLU A 171 -6.15 -28.18 5.87
CA GLU A 171 -5.22 -27.43 5.03
C GLU A 171 -4.33 -28.39 4.22
N SER A 172 -4.14 -28.10 2.93
CA SER A 172 -3.32 -28.96 2.06
C SER A 172 -1.84 -28.87 2.45
N ALA A 173 -1.21 -30.03 2.64
CA ALA A 173 0.24 -30.12 2.82
C ALA A 173 1.03 -29.80 1.53
N ASN A 174 0.38 -29.91 0.37
CA ASN A 174 0.97 -29.70 -0.95
C ASN A 174 0.06 -28.80 -1.79
N PRO A 175 0.04 -27.47 -1.50
CA PRO A 175 -0.80 -26.56 -2.26
C PRO A 175 -0.37 -26.50 -3.73
N THR A 176 -1.33 -26.47 -4.63
CA THR A 176 -1.13 -26.41 -6.09
C THR A 176 -0.67 -25.02 -6.58
N ALA A 177 -0.83 -24.01 -5.74
CA ALA A 177 -0.32 -22.66 -5.93
C ALA A 177 -0.03 -22.01 -4.57
N GLU A 178 1.01 -21.18 -4.52
CA GLU A 178 1.37 -20.41 -3.33
C GLU A 178 1.43 -18.92 -3.68
N PRO A 179 0.95 -18.02 -2.80
CA PRO A 179 1.17 -16.60 -2.99
C PRO A 179 2.65 -16.19 -2.94
N ILE A 180 3.02 -15.22 -3.77
CA ILE A 180 4.39 -14.73 -3.98
C ILE A 180 5.04 -14.22 -2.68
N TRP A 181 4.25 -13.70 -1.75
CA TRP A 181 4.77 -13.18 -0.49
C TRP A 181 5.42 -14.26 0.37
N ILE A 182 5.03 -15.53 0.23
CA ILE A 182 5.66 -16.64 0.94
C ILE A 182 7.13 -16.74 0.54
N LYS A 183 7.42 -16.80 -0.77
CA LYS A 183 8.80 -16.89 -1.27
C LYS A 183 9.58 -15.61 -1.02
N LEU A 184 8.95 -14.43 -1.14
CA LEU A 184 9.61 -13.16 -0.81
C LEU A 184 10.06 -13.11 0.65
N ARG A 185 9.19 -13.50 1.60
CA ARG A 185 9.52 -13.52 3.03
C ARG A 185 10.56 -14.57 3.38
N GLN A 186 10.49 -15.76 2.77
CA GLN A 186 11.53 -16.80 2.90
C GLN A 186 12.91 -16.31 2.44
N ASN A 187 12.96 -15.36 1.49
CA ASN A 187 14.19 -14.74 0.99
C ASN A 187 14.52 -13.41 1.71
N GLY A 188 14.04 -13.22 2.94
CA GLY A 188 14.36 -12.08 3.78
C GLY A 188 13.80 -10.73 3.28
N LYS A 189 12.85 -10.74 2.34
CA LYS A 189 12.16 -9.53 1.89
C LYS A 189 11.00 -9.21 2.83
N LYS A 190 10.72 -7.91 2.95
CA LYS A 190 9.53 -7.41 3.64
C LYS A 190 8.42 -7.18 2.63
N VAL A 191 7.22 -7.69 2.92
CA VAL A 191 6.04 -7.55 2.09
C VAL A 191 4.98 -6.75 2.83
N VAL A 192 4.51 -5.69 2.17
CA VAL A 192 3.36 -4.89 2.60
C VAL A 192 2.24 -5.14 1.60
N ALA A 193 1.06 -5.48 2.08
CA ALA A 193 -0.13 -5.65 1.25
C ALA A 193 -1.22 -4.69 1.70
N ALA A 194 -1.74 -3.89 0.78
CA ALA A 194 -2.94 -3.09 1.00
C ALA A 194 -4.08 -3.62 0.13
N THR A 195 -5.11 -4.16 0.78
CA THR A 195 -6.35 -4.62 0.15
C THR A 195 -6.13 -5.64 -0.97
N PHE A 196 -5.20 -6.59 -0.82
CA PHE A 196 -4.91 -7.62 -1.84
C PHE A 196 -5.53 -8.98 -1.45
N PRO A 197 -6.31 -9.65 -2.33
CA PRO A 197 -6.90 -10.95 -2.03
C PRO A 197 -5.85 -11.97 -1.56
N GLY A 198 -6.15 -12.67 -0.46
CA GLY A 198 -5.24 -13.65 0.13
C GLY A 198 -4.27 -13.11 1.19
N ALA A 199 -4.02 -11.80 1.25
CA ALA A 199 -2.99 -11.20 2.12
C ALA A 199 -3.59 -10.59 3.41
N ASP A 200 -4.61 -11.23 3.99
CA ASP A 200 -5.42 -10.70 5.10
C ASP A 200 -5.03 -11.23 6.48
N GLY A 201 -4.11 -12.19 6.56
CA GLY A 201 -3.72 -12.83 7.83
C GLY A 201 -4.84 -13.60 8.53
N ALA A 202 -5.92 -13.94 7.83
CA ALA A 202 -7.03 -14.71 8.39
C ALA A 202 -6.78 -16.21 8.33
N ASP A 203 -7.37 -16.97 9.25
CA ASP A 203 -7.57 -18.40 9.02
C ASP A 203 -8.87 -18.59 8.21
N ILE A 204 -8.78 -19.33 7.11
CA ILE A 204 -9.95 -19.69 6.30
C ILE A 204 -10.56 -20.97 6.82
N ARG A 205 -11.87 -20.93 7.11
CA ARG A 205 -12.64 -22.06 7.62
C ARG A 205 -13.70 -22.49 6.64
N LEU A 206 -14.10 -23.75 6.75
CA LEU A 206 -15.18 -24.31 5.94
C LEU A 206 -16.53 -23.64 6.20
N SER A 207 -16.74 -23.18 7.43
CA SER A 207 -17.93 -22.43 7.86
C SER A 207 -17.62 -21.49 9.02
N ASN A 208 -18.56 -20.59 9.32
CA ASN A 208 -18.45 -19.65 10.45
C ASN A 208 -18.76 -20.30 11.81
N ALA A 209 -19.05 -21.61 11.84
CA ALA A 209 -19.34 -22.32 13.07
C ALA A 209 -18.09 -22.43 13.96
N VAL A 210 -18.29 -22.34 15.28
CA VAL A 210 -17.22 -22.59 16.26
C VAL A 210 -16.69 -24.02 16.07
N GLY A 211 -15.37 -24.16 15.98
CA GLY A 211 -14.72 -25.46 15.75
C GLY A 211 -14.70 -25.92 14.29
N SER A 212 -15.17 -25.11 13.34
CA SER A 212 -15.10 -25.43 11.90
C SER A 212 -13.64 -25.63 11.44
N PRO A 213 -13.34 -26.66 10.63
CA PRO A 213 -11.98 -26.95 10.19
C PRO A 213 -11.34 -25.78 9.45
N ILE A 214 -10.04 -25.58 9.69
CA ILE A 214 -9.21 -24.64 8.94
C ILE A 214 -8.79 -25.29 7.64
N VAL A 215 -9.15 -24.69 6.51
CA VAL A 215 -8.78 -25.14 5.16
C VAL A 215 -7.59 -24.37 4.60
N GLN A 216 -7.24 -23.23 5.19
CA GLN A 216 -5.98 -22.53 4.99
C GLN A 216 -5.66 -21.67 6.21
N SER A 217 -4.47 -21.78 6.77
CA SER A 217 -4.09 -21.07 7.98
C SER A 217 -3.64 -19.63 7.72
N ALA A 218 -3.76 -18.78 8.74
CA ALA A 218 -3.26 -17.41 8.74
C ALA A 218 -1.77 -17.32 8.39
N LYS A 219 -0.98 -18.37 8.67
CA LYS A 219 0.44 -18.45 8.33
C LYS A 219 0.70 -18.20 6.85
N VAL A 220 -0.12 -18.78 5.97
CA VAL A 220 -0.01 -18.68 4.50
C VAL A 220 -0.48 -17.31 3.99
N ARG A 221 -1.39 -16.67 4.74
CA ARG A 221 -2.06 -15.40 4.38
C ARG A 221 -1.45 -14.16 5.02
N THR A 222 -0.46 -14.34 5.90
CA THR A 222 0.21 -13.26 6.62
C THR A 222 1.35 -12.67 5.79
N VAL A 223 1.35 -11.34 5.66
CA VAL A 223 2.51 -10.56 5.19
C VAL A 223 3.14 -9.78 6.36
N ASP A 224 4.20 -9.01 6.14
CA ASP A 224 4.82 -8.24 7.24
C ASP A 224 3.94 -7.08 7.71
N TYR A 225 3.21 -6.46 6.78
CA TYR A 225 2.22 -5.44 7.10
C TYR A 225 1.00 -5.60 6.18
N THR A 226 -0.14 -5.89 6.79
CA THR A 226 -1.42 -5.96 6.08
C THR A 226 -2.22 -4.71 6.40
N VAL A 227 -2.64 -4.02 5.35
CA VAL A 227 -3.75 -3.08 5.37
C VAL A 227 -4.93 -3.92 4.84
N PRO A 228 -5.72 -4.58 5.70
CA PRO A 228 -6.71 -5.57 5.29
C PRO A 228 -7.70 -5.02 4.26
N PHE A 229 -8.32 -5.95 3.52
CA PHE A 229 -9.59 -5.69 2.87
C PHE A 229 -10.63 -5.49 3.98
N GLY A 230 -10.64 -4.32 4.59
CA GLY A 230 -11.74 -3.93 5.47
C GLY A 230 -12.99 -3.99 4.60
N GLY A 231 -14.03 -4.68 5.08
CA GLY A 231 -15.34 -4.46 4.52
C GLY A 231 -15.54 -2.95 4.48
N PHE A 232 -15.68 -2.39 3.28
CA PHE A 232 -16.24 -1.05 3.18
C PHE A 232 -17.49 -1.11 4.04
N ALA A 233 -17.56 -0.28 5.06
CA ALA A 233 -18.75 -0.07 5.89
C ALA A 233 -19.97 0.42 5.06
N GLY A 234 -19.99 0.19 3.74
CA GLY A 234 -20.75 0.92 2.74
C GLY A 234 -20.27 2.37 2.55
N LEU A 235 -19.32 2.85 3.34
CA LEU A 235 -18.95 4.25 3.37
C LEU A 235 -17.76 4.56 2.48
N SER A 236 -18.02 5.18 1.34
CA SER A 236 -16.99 5.87 0.55
C SER A 236 -16.24 6.89 1.38
N ALA A 237 -15.00 7.17 0.96
CA ALA A 237 -14.28 8.33 1.45
C ALA A 237 -15.13 9.58 1.19
N LYS A 238 -15.28 10.42 2.22
CA LYS A 238 -16.16 11.58 2.19
C LYS A 238 -15.46 12.77 2.82
N GLY A 239 -15.50 13.90 2.11
CA GLY A 239 -15.09 15.18 2.65
C GLY A 239 -16.25 15.87 3.36
N PHE A 240 -15.91 16.59 4.43
CA PHE A 240 -16.84 17.40 5.20
C PHE A 240 -16.32 18.83 5.23
N SER A 241 -17.25 19.78 5.08
CA SER A 241 -17.01 21.20 5.22
C SER A 241 -18.06 21.74 6.17
N LEU A 242 -17.63 22.17 7.36
CA LEU A 242 -18.47 22.74 8.39
C LEU A 242 -17.99 24.17 8.72
N SER A 243 -18.84 24.91 9.41
CA SER A 243 -18.66 26.28 9.86
C SER A 243 -19.05 26.40 11.34
N ALA A 244 -18.79 27.55 11.95
CA ALA A 244 -19.15 27.80 13.35
C ALA A 244 -20.66 27.59 13.63
N GLY A 245 -21.53 27.88 12.65
CA GLY A 245 -22.98 27.70 12.78
C GLY A 245 -23.43 26.23 12.85
N ASP A 246 -22.56 25.28 12.51
CA ASP A 246 -22.84 23.85 12.63
C ASP A 246 -22.68 23.33 14.06
N PHE A 247 -22.12 24.14 14.98
CA PHE A 247 -21.76 23.74 16.34
C PHE A 247 -22.55 24.50 17.40
N THR A 248 -22.87 23.80 18.49
CA THR A 248 -23.45 24.36 19.72
C THR A 248 -22.70 23.84 20.94
N ALA A 249 -23.01 24.38 22.13
CA ALA A 249 -22.51 23.81 23.37
C ALA A 249 -22.80 22.30 23.43
N ALA A 250 -21.78 21.51 23.75
CA ALA A 250 -21.91 20.06 23.82
C ALA A 250 -22.81 19.65 25.01
N PRO A 251 -23.59 18.56 24.88
CA PRO A 251 -24.35 18.01 26.01
C PRO A 251 -23.43 17.63 27.17
N THR A 252 -23.94 17.70 28.41
CA THR A 252 -23.20 17.33 29.63
C THR A 252 -22.57 15.93 29.54
N GLN A 253 -23.27 14.97 28.93
CA GLN A 253 -22.74 13.62 28.73
C GLN A 253 -21.43 13.62 27.93
N THR A 254 -21.30 14.50 26.93
CA THR A 254 -20.11 14.59 26.08
C THR A 254 -18.93 15.18 26.85
N THR A 255 -19.16 16.20 27.67
CA THR A 255 -18.11 16.81 28.49
C THR A 255 -17.63 15.89 29.61
N GLU A 256 -18.53 15.13 30.22
CA GLU A 256 -18.20 14.09 31.21
C GLU A 256 -17.38 12.96 30.59
N GLN A 257 -17.78 12.46 29.42
CA GLN A 257 -17.05 11.40 28.70
C GLN A 257 -15.65 11.84 28.27
N LEU A 258 -15.48 13.08 27.79
CA LEU A 258 -14.17 13.66 27.49
C LEU A 258 -13.27 13.71 28.73
N THR A 259 -13.83 14.15 29.87
CA THR A 259 -13.13 14.21 31.14
C THR A 259 -12.70 12.81 31.60
N ALA A 260 -13.61 11.84 31.55
CA ALA A 260 -13.33 10.44 31.88
C ALA A 260 -12.26 9.82 30.95
N ALA A 261 -12.21 10.24 29.69
CA ALA A 261 -11.19 9.83 28.73
C ALA A 261 -9.82 10.53 28.92
N GLY A 262 -9.68 11.43 29.89
CA GLY A 262 -8.47 12.22 30.12
C GLY A 262 -8.25 13.30 29.05
N ARG A 263 -9.32 13.78 28.41
CA ARG A 263 -9.31 14.72 27.29
C ARG A 263 -9.98 16.03 27.68
N ILE A 264 -9.29 16.78 28.54
CA ILE A 264 -9.77 18.06 29.06
C ILE A 264 -9.73 19.12 27.95
N SER A 265 -10.80 19.90 27.86
CA SER A 265 -10.87 21.12 27.03
C SER A 265 -10.66 22.35 27.92
N TYR A 266 -9.85 23.31 27.49
CA TYR A 266 -9.62 24.58 28.19
C TYR A 266 -10.58 25.70 27.74
N SER A 267 -11.39 25.41 26.72
CA SER A 267 -12.55 26.19 26.28
C SER A 267 -13.84 25.37 26.39
N PRO A 268 -15.04 25.98 26.37
CA PRO A 268 -16.30 25.25 26.31
C PRO A 268 -16.29 24.22 25.17
N VAL A 269 -16.67 22.98 25.44
CA VAL A 269 -16.72 21.94 24.39
C VAL A 269 -17.89 22.27 23.46
N LEU A 270 -17.62 22.30 22.16
CA LEU A 270 -18.65 22.46 21.14
C LEU A 270 -18.87 21.13 20.42
N GLN A 271 -20.11 20.82 20.10
CA GLN A 271 -20.49 19.64 19.33
C GLN A 271 -21.35 20.05 18.14
N LYS A 272 -21.21 19.34 17.03
CA LYS A 272 -22.10 19.54 15.87
C LYS A 272 -23.55 19.33 16.28
N THR A 273 -24.45 20.24 15.89
CA THR A 273 -25.87 20.26 16.32
C THR A 273 -26.64 19.02 15.89
N SER A 274 -26.26 18.45 14.74
CA SER A 274 -26.83 17.21 14.20
C SER A 274 -25.74 16.16 14.03
N ALA A 275 -26.14 14.89 13.97
CA ALA A 275 -25.24 13.79 13.65
C ALA A 275 -24.32 14.12 12.47
N LEU A 276 -23.06 13.73 12.56
CA LEU A 276 -22.12 13.86 11.45
C LEU A 276 -22.54 12.95 10.30
N GLU A 277 -22.84 11.69 10.62
CA GLU A 277 -23.26 10.67 9.66
C GLU A 277 -23.86 9.47 10.40
N GLN A 278 -24.91 8.87 9.83
CA GLN A 278 -25.50 7.63 10.30
C GLN A 278 -25.37 6.54 9.23
N PHE A 279 -25.02 5.32 9.63
CA PHE A 279 -24.83 4.19 8.71
C PHE A 279 -24.84 2.85 9.45
N THR A 280 -24.92 1.75 8.70
CA THR A 280 -24.98 0.39 9.26
C THR A 280 -23.87 -0.50 8.70
N VAL A 281 -23.16 -1.23 9.57
CA VAL A 281 -22.08 -2.16 9.21
C VAL A 281 -22.24 -3.46 9.99
N GLY A 282 -22.26 -4.59 9.27
CA GLY A 282 -22.34 -5.92 9.89
C GLY A 282 -23.55 -6.08 10.84
N GLY A 283 -24.68 -5.44 10.51
CA GLY A 283 -25.92 -5.47 11.28
C GLY A 283 -26.02 -4.43 12.41
N VAL A 284 -24.99 -3.62 12.65
CA VAL A 284 -24.98 -2.59 13.70
C VAL A 284 -25.07 -1.20 13.09
N SER A 285 -26.00 -0.38 13.59
CA SER A 285 -26.15 1.02 13.18
C SER A 285 -25.37 1.96 14.08
N TYR A 286 -24.54 2.80 13.47
CA TYR A 286 -23.71 3.81 14.09
C TYR A 286 -24.29 5.20 13.88
N ASP A 287 -24.14 6.05 14.88
CA ASP A 287 -24.51 7.46 14.84
C ASP A 287 -23.26 8.28 15.20
N LEU A 288 -22.50 8.66 14.17
CA LEU A 288 -21.26 9.39 14.38
C LEU A 288 -21.53 10.84 14.74
N GLN A 289 -20.81 11.28 15.75
CA GLN A 289 -20.81 12.64 16.26
C GLN A 289 -19.41 13.25 16.10
N VAL A 290 -19.36 14.58 16.08
CA VAL A 290 -18.09 15.32 16.11
C VAL A 290 -18.17 16.47 17.11
N ALA A 291 -17.17 16.53 17.99
CA ALA A 291 -16.97 17.63 18.93
C ALA A 291 -15.63 18.34 18.66
N ALA A 292 -15.57 19.63 18.96
CA ALA A 292 -14.38 20.46 18.94
C ALA A 292 -13.95 20.76 20.37
N ILE A 293 -12.66 20.57 20.64
CA ILE A 293 -12.03 20.89 21.92
C ILE A 293 -10.80 21.75 21.71
N ASP A 294 -10.52 22.55 22.72
CA ASP A 294 -9.29 23.32 22.86
C ASP A 294 -8.39 22.60 23.86
N THR A 295 -7.24 22.12 23.39
CA THR A 295 -6.29 21.38 24.24
C THR A 295 -5.15 22.25 24.76
N SER A 296 -5.22 23.57 24.64
CA SER A 296 -4.19 24.53 25.06
C SER A 296 -4.66 25.34 26.26
N ASN A 297 -3.91 25.29 27.37
CA ASN A 297 -4.21 26.11 28.56
C ASN A 297 -3.60 27.51 28.44
N ASP A 298 -4.12 28.33 27.54
CA ASP A 298 -3.63 29.69 27.29
C ASP A 298 -4.68 30.79 27.57
N ARG A 299 -5.85 30.40 28.07
CA ARG A 299 -7.00 31.28 28.36
C ARG A 299 -7.59 31.95 27.11
N GLN A 300 -7.26 31.47 25.91
CA GLN A 300 -7.87 31.90 24.67
C GLN A 300 -8.85 30.83 24.19
N ILE A 301 -9.93 31.24 23.53
CA ILE A 301 -10.83 30.28 22.87
C ILE A 301 -10.24 29.94 21.52
N ASN A 302 -9.57 28.78 21.40
CA ASN A 302 -8.88 28.36 20.19
C ASN A 302 -8.95 26.84 19.94
N TYR A 303 -10.06 26.37 19.37
CA TYR A 303 -10.26 24.95 19.07
C TYR A 303 -9.16 24.40 18.16
N ASP A 304 -8.48 23.33 18.61
CA ASP A 304 -7.32 22.77 17.91
C ASP A 304 -7.43 21.26 17.63
N THR A 305 -8.48 20.62 18.13
CA THR A 305 -8.70 19.18 18.04
C THR A 305 -10.17 18.86 17.77
N LEU A 306 -10.42 17.96 16.82
CA LEU A 306 -11.73 17.34 16.62
C LEU A 306 -11.77 15.93 17.25
N VAL A 307 -12.91 15.59 17.83
CA VAL A 307 -13.18 14.30 18.48
C VAL A 307 -14.35 13.64 17.77
N PHE A 308 -14.14 12.46 17.21
CA PHE A 308 -15.15 11.65 16.53
C PHE A 308 -15.50 10.44 17.39
N PHE A 309 -16.80 10.21 17.59
CA PHE A 309 -17.32 9.16 18.47
C PHE A 309 -18.68 8.67 17.97
N ASP A 310 -19.08 7.47 18.38
CA ASP A 310 -20.43 6.95 18.16
C ASP A 310 -21.32 7.33 19.35
N ALA A 311 -22.49 7.93 19.10
CA ALA A 311 -23.41 8.37 20.14
C ALA A 311 -23.90 7.22 21.03
N LYS A 312 -24.02 6.00 20.47
CA LYS A 312 -24.50 4.81 21.20
C LYS A 312 -23.43 4.21 22.09
N SER A 313 -22.21 4.12 21.58
CA SER A 313 -21.07 3.52 22.30
C SER A 313 -20.37 4.49 23.25
N GLY A 314 -20.57 5.80 23.06
CA GLY A 314 -19.91 6.88 23.80
C GLY A 314 -18.42 7.00 23.48
N MET A 315 -17.76 7.97 24.12
CA MET A 315 -16.30 8.08 24.03
C MET A 315 -15.60 7.10 24.97
N ARG A 316 -14.48 6.53 24.50
CA ARG A 316 -13.62 5.66 25.31
C ARG A 316 -12.20 6.21 25.36
N SER A 317 -11.55 6.10 26.51
CA SER A 317 -10.11 6.25 26.60
C SER A 317 -9.48 5.12 25.77
N GLY A 318 -8.52 5.45 24.91
CA GLY A 318 -7.87 4.44 24.08
C GLY A 318 -7.35 3.26 24.92
N GLY A 319 -7.71 2.04 24.54
CA GLY A 319 -7.35 0.80 25.23
C GLY A 319 -6.18 0.05 24.59
N SER A 320 -5.87 -1.16 25.08
CA SER A 320 -4.90 -2.06 24.46
C SER A 320 -5.30 -2.38 23.02
N LEU A 321 -4.31 -2.42 22.12
CA LEU A 321 -4.54 -2.62 20.69
C LEU A 321 -5.33 -3.91 20.39
N PRO A 322 -6.29 -3.87 19.45
CA PRO A 322 -6.74 -2.68 18.73
C PRO A 322 -7.55 -1.75 19.65
N SER A 323 -7.12 -0.48 19.76
CA SER A 323 -7.73 0.52 20.65
C SER A 323 -9.05 0.98 20.05
N THR A 324 -10.16 0.73 20.73
CA THR A 324 -11.50 0.96 20.18
C THR A 324 -12.12 2.32 20.58
N GLY A 325 -13.07 2.82 19.77
CA GLY A 325 -14.17 3.69 20.22
C GLY A 325 -14.18 5.18 19.85
N SER A 326 -13.05 5.88 19.74
CA SER A 326 -13.04 7.32 19.41
C SER A 326 -11.76 7.80 18.74
N ALA A 327 -11.88 8.76 17.82
CA ALA A 327 -10.75 9.36 17.12
C ALA A 327 -10.50 10.80 17.60
N PHE A 328 -9.28 11.08 18.07
CA PHE A 328 -8.85 12.40 18.52
C PHE A 328 -7.87 12.98 17.51
N VAL A 329 -8.33 13.91 16.68
CA VAL A 329 -7.55 14.44 15.55
C VAL A 329 -7.14 15.87 15.83
N LYS A 330 -5.89 16.05 16.24
CA LYS A 330 -5.29 17.37 16.44
C LYS A 330 -4.81 17.93 15.10
N ALA A 331 -5.43 19.01 14.61
CA ALA A 331 -5.24 19.51 13.25
C ALA A 331 -3.78 19.86 12.92
N LYS A 332 -3.04 20.39 13.91
CA LYS A 332 -1.62 20.75 13.75
C LYS A 332 -0.70 19.55 13.53
N ARG A 333 -1.11 18.34 13.96
CA ARG A 333 -0.28 17.13 13.82
C ARG A 333 -0.24 16.61 12.39
N LYS A 334 -1.20 17.00 11.53
CA LYS A 334 -1.34 16.51 10.15
C LYS A 334 -1.28 14.97 10.07
N GLN A 335 -1.88 14.33 11.07
CA GLN A 335 -1.96 12.88 11.21
C GLN A 335 -3.42 12.49 11.36
N SER A 336 -3.76 11.35 10.78
CA SER A 336 -5.08 10.77 10.94
C SER A 336 -5.18 10.04 12.26
N SER A 337 -6.40 9.99 12.82
CA SER A 337 -6.71 9.10 13.94
C SER A 337 -7.66 8.01 13.46
N LEU A 338 -7.41 6.79 13.92
CA LEU A 338 -8.24 5.62 13.65
C LEU A 338 -9.51 5.68 14.51
N PHE A 339 -10.61 5.17 13.97
CA PHE A 339 -11.90 4.98 14.60
C PHE A 339 -12.39 3.58 14.25
N TYR A 340 -12.58 2.73 15.26
CA TYR A 340 -13.05 1.36 15.06
C TYR A 340 -14.54 1.24 15.37
N LEU A 341 -15.24 0.45 14.55
CA LEU A 341 -16.68 0.24 14.63
C LEU A 341 -16.99 -0.90 15.61
N GLU A 342 -17.40 -0.53 16.82
CA GLU A 342 -17.67 -1.47 17.90
C GLU A 342 -18.94 -2.30 17.67
N GLY A 343 -18.92 -3.56 18.10
CA GLY A 343 -20.08 -4.44 18.09
C GLY A 343 -20.47 -5.01 16.72
N SER A 344 -19.82 -4.59 15.62
CA SER A 344 -20.08 -5.16 14.30
C SER A 344 -19.61 -6.62 14.23
N SER A 345 -20.38 -7.45 13.52
CA SER A 345 -19.92 -8.80 13.15
C SER A 345 -18.71 -8.79 12.20
N ASN A 346 -18.42 -7.64 11.58
CA ASN A 346 -17.24 -7.40 10.76
C ASN A 346 -16.21 -6.56 11.52
N LYS A 347 -14.92 -6.92 11.47
CA LYS A 347 -13.85 -5.98 11.87
C LYS A 347 -13.81 -4.83 10.86
N ALA A 348 -14.30 -3.66 11.25
CA ALA A 348 -14.40 -2.50 10.39
C ALA A 348 -13.92 -1.22 11.11
N GLY A 349 -13.32 -0.31 10.34
CA GLY A 349 -12.77 0.93 10.86
C GLY A 349 -12.76 2.04 9.81
N THR A 350 -12.63 3.27 10.29
CA THR A 350 -12.47 4.48 9.47
C THR A 350 -11.42 5.37 10.10
N ALA A 351 -10.80 6.24 9.31
CA ALA A 351 -9.84 7.23 9.78
C ALA A 351 -10.38 8.61 9.47
N PHE A 352 -10.04 9.53 10.35
CA PHE A 352 -10.35 10.94 10.19
C PHE A 352 -9.05 11.72 10.03
N TYR A 353 -9.00 12.56 9.01
CA TYR A 353 -7.93 13.53 8.78
C TYR A 353 -8.51 14.92 8.72
N VAL A 354 -8.06 15.81 9.61
CA VAL A 354 -8.47 17.20 9.65
C VAL A 354 -7.50 18.02 8.80
N SER A 355 -7.98 18.47 7.63
CA SER A 355 -7.18 19.26 6.70
C SER A 355 -7.11 20.73 7.13
N ASN A 356 -8.22 21.27 7.65
CA ASN A 356 -8.29 22.62 8.23
C ASN A 356 -9.19 22.66 9.47
N LEU A 357 -8.76 23.40 10.49
CA LEU A 357 -9.54 23.71 11.68
C LEU A 357 -9.16 25.13 12.11
N ALA A 358 -10.01 26.10 11.78
CA ALA A 358 -9.85 27.45 12.28
C ALA A 358 -10.11 27.49 13.79
N PRO A 359 -9.33 28.27 14.58
CA PRO A 359 -9.49 28.34 16.04
C PRO A 359 -10.88 28.76 16.52
N ASP A 360 -11.62 29.50 15.71
CA ASP A 360 -12.99 29.97 15.93
C ASP A 360 -14.06 29.11 15.24
N LEU A 361 -13.65 27.98 14.64
CA LEU A 361 -14.48 27.09 13.81
C LEU A 361 -15.07 27.75 12.55
N SER A 362 -14.63 28.95 12.16
CA SER A 362 -15.11 29.63 10.94
C SER A 362 -14.91 28.78 9.67
N THR A 363 -13.89 27.92 9.67
CA THR A 363 -13.69 26.90 8.64
C THR A 363 -13.22 25.59 9.28
N VAL A 364 -14.02 24.53 9.12
CA VAL A 364 -13.67 23.18 9.54
C VAL A 364 -13.73 22.26 8.33
N ARG A 365 -12.60 21.65 7.97
CA ARG A 365 -12.50 20.71 6.85
C ARG A 365 -11.80 19.45 7.29
N PHE A 366 -12.42 18.33 7.01
CA PHE A 366 -11.84 17.03 7.28
C PHE A 366 -12.35 16.00 6.29
N VAL A 367 -11.66 14.88 6.23
CA VAL A 367 -12.06 13.73 5.44
C VAL A 367 -12.20 12.53 6.35
N ARG A 368 -13.24 11.75 6.09
CA ARG A 368 -13.38 10.39 6.59
C ARG A 368 -13.01 9.45 5.45
N TYR A 369 -12.17 8.46 5.72
CA TYR A 369 -11.80 7.43 4.74
C TYR A 369 -11.60 6.09 5.43
N SER A 370 -11.44 5.00 4.69
CA SER A 370 -11.30 3.69 5.35
C SER A 370 -10.05 3.68 6.24
N ALA A 371 -10.16 3.03 7.38
CA ALA A 371 -9.01 2.72 8.19
C ALA A 371 -9.02 1.27 8.56
N ASN A 372 -7.81 0.75 8.68
CA ASN A 372 -7.56 -0.58 9.16
C ASN A 372 -6.87 -0.51 10.51
#